data_AF-K9G0X4-F1
#
_entry.id   AF-K9G0X4-F1
#
_cell.length_a   1.000
_cell.length_b   1.000
_cell.length_c   1.000
_cell.angle_alpha   90.00
_cell.angle_beta   90.00
_cell.angle_gamma   90.00
#
_symmetry.space_group_name_H-M   'P 1'
#
loop_
_entity.id
_entity.type
_entity.pdbx_description
1 polymer ?
#
loop_
_entity_poly.entity_id
_entity_poly.type
_entity_poly.pdbx_seq_one_letter_code
_entity_poly.pdbx_strand_id
1 'polypeptide(L)'
;MDHVFGASYGAPFVGDYEPPSCDFDTVRINLTVTSRGKQFDRLALLYLGDNEVFRTSTAEPTANGIVWTYVKEMSQYYSLWKSPQRLIFDLGNIINDVYTGSFNVTLMAHFSEEQNVKTADLILPISARRSTSNSSSAFQLPTDNTTVMYEIPAAASRAVVSISACGQSEEEFWWSNVFSEDTQDFESTVGELYGYTPFREVQLYIDGILAGLVWPYPTIFTGGVAPGFWRPVVGIDAFDLRQPEIDISPFLPMIQDGRKHSFEIRVTGLNVSADGGITLANTVGSYWAVAGNIFIYTDNDSSVHKATITGDSSQPTVFAPLPVFAVTRSLLHNKTGGNDSLSYSVVVKRVFSATSSRHSWSQKLSFSNHGLLNQQGYSQVNRQTTTGTNTITKLGDTPISNSIKFQYPLLVNATYSITSNETTIESWMKRGLDFEATGGLGISTYTLNSGPSYLHTSQSGTAQYRSVTGGSSSSWGDTINVINSHMNGQPYHRSVHAVNGTVVYDTDPKRKIFASSSSPQDHEDTGRDSVRAMIGKGPGAPVN
;
A
#
# COMPACT_ATOMS: atom_id res chain seq x y z
N MET A 1 -4.60 -8.73 -22.26
CA MET A 1 -3.40 -7.94 -22.59
C MET A 1 -2.22 -8.88 -22.64
N ASP A 2 -1.39 -8.76 -23.67
CA ASP A 2 -0.05 -9.38 -23.75
C ASP A 2 0.90 -8.28 -24.24
N HIS A 3 1.83 -7.85 -23.38
CA HIS A 3 2.64 -6.66 -23.63
C HIS A 3 4.03 -6.76 -23.00
N VAL A 4 5.01 -6.11 -23.66
CA VAL A 4 6.40 -6.05 -23.20
C VAL A 4 6.73 -4.63 -22.74
N PHE A 5 6.95 -4.45 -21.45
CA PHE A 5 7.34 -3.20 -20.82
C PHE A 5 8.88 -3.11 -20.76
N GLY A 6 9.47 -2.51 -21.80
CA GLY A 6 10.90 -2.19 -21.89
C GLY A 6 11.16 -0.73 -21.53
N ALA A 7 11.07 0.15 -22.52
CA ALA A 7 11.14 1.61 -22.34
C ALA A 7 9.72 2.20 -22.26
N SER A 8 9.04 1.93 -21.14
CA SER A 8 7.62 2.25 -20.94
C SER A 8 7.35 3.35 -19.92
N TYR A 9 8.39 4.04 -19.43
CA TYR A 9 8.22 5.18 -18.52
C TYR A 9 7.35 6.28 -19.16
N GLY A 10 6.21 6.61 -18.53
CA GLY A 10 5.23 7.55 -19.07
C GLY A 10 4.44 7.05 -20.29
N ALA A 11 4.62 5.78 -20.68
CA ALA A 11 3.99 5.15 -21.83
C ALA A 11 3.32 3.82 -21.42
N PRO A 12 2.15 3.87 -20.75
CA PRO A 12 1.46 2.67 -20.28
C PRO A 12 0.94 1.82 -21.44
N PHE A 13 0.58 0.56 -21.16
CA PHE A 13 -0.27 -0.19 -22.08
C PHE A 13 -1.68 0.42 -22.04
N VAL A 14 -2.26 0.58 -23.22
CA VAL A 14 -3.57 1.20 -23.40
C VAL A 14 -4.36 0.33 -24.36
N GLY A 15 -5.49 -0.19 -23.92
CA GLY A 15 -6.40 -0.99 -24.74
C GLY A 15 -7.85 -0.64 -24.47
N ASP A 16 -8.73 -0.91 -25.43
CA ASP A 16 -10.17 -0.76 -25.23
C ASP A 16 -10.73 -2.08 -24.68
N TYR A 17 -11.43 -1.99 -23.56
CA TYR A 17 -12.14 -3.10 -22.95
C TYR A 17 -13.60 -3.09 -23.41
N GLU A 18 -14.07 -4.25 -23.83
CA GLU A 18 -15.47 -4.52 -24.16
C GLU A 18 -15.95 -5.68 -23.26
N PRO A 19 -17.12 -5.56 -22.60
CA PRO A 19 -17.71 -6.64 -21.82
C PRO A 19 -17.98 -7.89 -22.67
N PRO A 20 -17.86 -9.11 -22.11
CA PRO A 20 -18.25 -10.31 -22.82
C PRO A 20 -19.76 -10.32 -23.07
N SER A 21 -20.20 -11.05 -24.10
CA SER A 21 -21.63 -11.19 -24.44
C SER A 21 -22.42 -12.11 -23.50
N CYS A 22 -21.77 -12.74 -22.52
CA CYS A 22 -22.41 -13.62 -21.56
C CYS A 22 -22.82 -12.85 -20.30
N ASP A 23 -23.82 -13.37 -19.59
CA ASP A 23 -24.08 -12.93 -18.22
C ASP A 23 -22.92 -13.35 -17.31
N PHE A 24 -22.60 -12.49 -16.34
CA PHE A 24 -21.60 -12.78 -15.31
C PHE A 24 -21.93 -11.98 -14.06
N ASP A 25 -21.45 -12.48 -12.92
CA ASP A 25 -21.45 -11.79 -11.63
C ASP A 25 -20.08 -11.88 -10.93
N THR A 26 -19.15 -12.65 -11.51
CA THR A 26 -17.84 -12.93 -10.98
C THR A 26 -16.78 -12.62 -12.02
N VAL A 27 -15.78 -11.84 -11.60
CA VAL A 27 -14.62 -11.48 -12.41
C VAL A 27 -13.35 -11.78 -11.64
N ARG A 28 -12.42 -12.51 -12.26
CA ARG A 28 -11.07 -12.72 -11.72
C ARG A 28 -10.05 -12.39 -12.78
N ILE A 29 -8.98 -11.69 -12.39
CA ILE A 29 -7.84 -11.48 -13.29
C ILE A 29 -6.70 -12.42 -12.90
N ASN A 30 -5.97 -12.85 -13.91
CA ASN A 30 -4.72 -13.56 -13.79
C ASN A 30 -3.62 -12.71 -14.43
N LEU A 31 -2.71 -12.21 -13.60
CA LEU A 31 -1.52 -11.46 -14.02
C LEU A 31 -0.33 -12.41 -13.98
N THR A 32 0.28 -12.68 -15.12
CA THR A 32 1.54 -13.41 -15.22
C THR A 32 2.62 -12.49 -15.75
N VAL A 33 3.76 -12.44 -15.05
CA VAL A 33 4.89 -11.59 -15.40
C VAL A 33 6.14 -12.43 -15.51
N THR A 34 6.89 -12.23 -16.59
CA THR A 34 8.23 -12.78 -16.76
C THR A 34 9.22 -11.66 -17.02
N SER A 35 10.43 -11.81 -16.50
CA SER A 35 11.51 -10.84 -16.69
C SER A 35 12.85 -11.53 -16.53
N ARG A 36 13.88 -11.03 -17.21
CA ARG A 36 15.25 -11.55 -17.17
C ARG A 36 16.24 -10.42 -17.32
N GLY A 37 17.35 -10.49 -16.60
CA GLY A 37 18.40 -9.47 -16.60
C GLY A 37 18.38 -8.69 -15.30
N LYS A 38 18.95 -7.48 -15.33
CA LYS A 38 19.00 -6.58 -14.18
C LYS A 38 17.85 -5.59 -14.25
N GLN A 39 17.02 -5.52 -13.23
CA GLN A 39 15.97 -4.50 -13.09
C GLN A 39 15.56 -4.39 -11.63
N PHE A 40 15.14 -3.19 -11.21
CA PHE A 40 14.56 -2.98 -9.88
C PHE A 40 13.06 -3.25 -9.90
N ASP A 41 12.46 -3.31 -8.72
CA ASP A 41 11.02 -3.41 -8.63
C ASP A 41 10.35 -2.15 -9.21
N ARG A 42 9.25 -2.37 -9.93
CA ARG A 42 8.48 -1.32 -10.59
C ARG A 42 7.05 -1.35 -10.07
N LEU A 43 6.56 -0.20 -9.64
CA LEU A 43 5.14 -0.04 -9.35
C LEU A 43 4.34 -0.13 -10.65
N ALA A 44 3.25 -0.91 -10.62
CA ALA A 44 2.31 -1.02 -11.71
C ALA A 44 0.87 -0.79 -11.23
N LEU A 45 0.08 -0.15 -12.08
CA LEU A 45 -1.27 0.29 -11.78
C LEU A 45 -2.21 -0.09 -12.93
N LEU A 46 -3.29 -0.81 -12.62
CA LEU A 46 -4.34 -1.16 -13.56
C LEU A 46 -5.56 -0.28 -13.33
N TYR A 47 -6.02 0.34 -14.41
CA TYR A 47 -7.21 1.17 -14.44
C TYR A 47 -8.28 0.59 -15.36
N LEU A 48 -9.53 0.70 -14.91
CA LEU A 48 -10.72 0.66 -15.76
C LEU A 48 -11.30 2.08 -15.82
N GLY A 49 -11.16 2.71 -16.99
CA GLY A 49 -11.34 4.14 -17.16
C GLY A 49 -10.37 4.90 -16.26
N ASP A 50 -10.91 5.71 -15.36
CA ASP A 50 -10.15 6.47 -14.37
C ASP A 50 -10.12 5.84 -12.97
N ASN A 51 -10.72 4.65 -12.81
CA ASN A 51 -10.78 3.92 -11.53
C ASN A 51 -9.59 2.99 -11.41
N GLU A 52 -8.78 3.16 -10.37
CA GLU A 52 -7.69 2.24 -10.08
C GLU A 52 -8.23 0.97 -9.43
N VAL A 53 -8.11 -0.17 -10.12
CA VAL A 53 -8.69 -1.44 -9.67
C VAL A 53 -7.65 -2.41 -9.12
N PHE A 54 -6.37 -2.19 -9.41
CA PHE A 54 -5.27 -3.02 -8.91
C PHE A 54 -3.95 -2.24 -8.92
N ARG A 55 -3.18 -2.34 -7.83
CA ARG A 55 -1.83 -1.81 -7.69
C ARG A 55 -0.89 -2.91 -7.21
N THR A 56 0.24 -3.07 -7.90
CA THR A 56 1.19 -4.16 -7.69
C THR A 56 2.62 -3.64 -7.85
N SER A 57 3.61 -4.36 -7.32
CA SER A 57 5.03 -4.11 -7.56
C SER A 57 5.67 -5.38 -8.12
N THR A 58 6.52 -5.23 -9.14
CA THR A 58 7.17 -6.38 -9.78
C THR A 58 8.21 -7.02 -8.85
N ALA A 59 8.36 -8.34 -8.93
CA ALA A 59 9.57 -8.99 -8.42
C ALA A 59 10.79 -8.57 -9.27
N GLU A 60 11.93 -8.34 -8.62
CA GLU A 60 13.18 -8.11 -9.33
C GLU A 60 13.67 -9.38 -10.04
N PRO A 61 14.03 -9.30 -11.33
CA PRO A 61 14.57 -10.43 -12.07
C PRO A 61 15.96 -10.85 -11.58
N THR A 62 16.39 -12.00 -12.11
CA THR A 62 17.77 -12.48 -12.05
C THR A 62 18.28 -12.67 -13.48
N ALA A 63 19.58 -12.96 -13.63
CA ALA A 63 20.17 -13.32 -14.93
C ALA A 63 19.50 -14.56 -15.56
N ASN A 64 19.04 -15.51 -14.75
CA ASN A 64 18.30 -16.70 -15.21
C ASN A 64 16.85 -16.40 -15.59
N GLY A 65 16.31 -15.31 -15.04
CA GLY A 65 14.94 -14.86 -15.22
C GLY A 65 14.00 -15.38 -14.16
N ILE A 66 12.83 -14.75 -14.10
CA ILE A 66 11.77 -15.00 -13.12
C ILE A 66 10.43 -15.20 -13.83
N VAL A 67 9.53 -15.89 -13.15
CA VAL A 67 8.11 -15.94 -13.48
C VAL A 67 7.31 -15.88 -12.19
N TRP A 68 6.28 -15.05 -12.17
CA TRP A 68 5.29 -15.06 -11.10
C TRP A 68 3.90 -14.81 -11.66
N THR A 69 2.92 -15.31 -10.91
CA THR A 69 1.51 -15.22 -11.26
C THR A 69 0.72 -14.77 -10.05
N TYR A 70 -0.22 -13.84 -10.25
CA TYR A 70 -1.15 -13.39 -9.23
C TYR A 70 -2.59 -13.47 -9.75
N VAL A 71 -3.46 -14.12 -8.98
CA VAL A 71 -4.89 -14.20 -9.28
C VAL A 71 -5.61 -13.25 -8.33
N LYS A 72 -6.30 -12.25 -8.87
CA LYS A 72 -7.02 -11.26 -8.09
C LYS A 72 -8.53 -11.37 -8.31
N GLU A 73 -9.27 -11.33 -7.23
CA GLU A 73 -10.72 -11.15 -7.20
C GLU A 73 -11.06 -9.71 -7.64
N MET A 74 -11.90 -9.57 -8.68
CA MET A 74 -12.22 -8.29 -9.32
C MET A 74 -13.73 -8.00 -9.38
N SER A 75 -14.56 -8.80 -8.71
CA SER A 75 -16.02 -8.66 -8.77
C SER A 75 -16.52 -7.48 -7.94
N GLN A 76 -15.77 -6.99 -6.94
CA GLN A 76 -16.08 -5.71 -6.29
C GLN A 76 -16.21 -4.55 -7.30
N TYR A 77 -15.53 -4.64 -8.45
CA TYR A 77 -15.58 -3.66 -9.54
C TYR A 77 -16.62 -3.98 -10.63
N TYR A 78 -17.60 -4.83 -10.33
CA TYR A 78 -18.56 -5.37 -11.29
C TYR A 78 -19.21 -4.34 -12.22
N SER A 79 -19.67 -3.20 -11.69
CA SER A 79 -20.33 -2.16 -12.50
C SER A 79 -19.40 -1.54 -13.55
N LEU A 80 -18.08 -1.53 -13.32
CA LEU A 80 -17.10 -1.12 -14.32
C LEU A 80 -17.01 -2.18 -15.43
N TRP A 81 -16.89 -3.46 -15.09
CA TRP A 81 -16.80 -4.55 -16.08
C TRP A 81 -18.04 -4.67 -17.00
N LYS A 82 -19.17 -4.03 -16.66
CA LYS A 82 -20.38 -4.03 -17.48
C LYS A 82 -20.39 -3.08 -18.66
N SER A 83 -19.45 -2.15 -18.74
CA SER A 83 -19.46 -1.11 -19.77
C SER A 83 -18.14 -1.05 -20.54
N PRO A 84 -18.19 -0.76 -21.86
CA PRO A 84 -16.99 -0.47 -22.64
C PRO A 84 -16.22 0.70 -22.05
N GLN A 85 -14.90 0.57 -21.93
CA GLN A 85 -14.05 1.64 -21.40
C GLN A 85 -12.58 1.41 -21.70
N ARG A 86 -11.73 2.39 -21.36
CA ARG A 86 -10.29 2.22 -21.49
C ARG A 86 -9.74 1.30 -20.39
N LEU A 87 -8.95 0.32 -20.78
CA LEU A 87 -8.08 -0.44 -19.89
C LEU A 87 -6.67 0.13 -20.01
N ILE A 88 -6.13 0.61 -18.90
CA ILE A 88 -4.77 1.15 -18.84
C ILE A 88 -3.98 0.32 -17.83
N PHE A 89 -2.86 -0.24 -18.27
CA PHE A 89 -1.90 -0.90 -17.38
C PHE A 89 -0.60 -0.12 -17.43
N ASP A 90 -0.38 0.71 -16.41
CA ASP A 90 0.82 1.52 -16.26
C ASP A 90 1.88 0.73 -15.52
N LEU A 91 3.02 0.50 -16.19
CA LEU A 91 4.22 -0.08 -15.61
C LEU A 91 5.39 0.68 -16.22
N GLY A 92 5.85 1.69 -15.49
CA GLY A 92 6.99 2.51 -15.90
C GLY A 92 8.27 1.70 -15.82
N ASN A 93 8.94 1.52 -16.96
CA ASN A 93 10.22 0.81 -17.02
C ASN A 93 11.22 1.57 -17.90
N ILE A 94 12.50 1.41 -17.55
CA ILE A 94 13.63 2.01 -18.25
C ILE A 94 14.62 0.90 -18.57
N ILE A 95 15.06 0.84 -19.83
CA ILE A 95 16.14 -0.02 -20.29
C ILE A 95 17.35 0.82 -20.67
N ASN A 96 18.52 0.46 -20.17
CA ASN A 96 19.80 1.06 -20.51
C ASN A 96 20.95 0.05 -20.27
N ASP A 97 22.20 0.51 -20.29
CA ASP A 97 23.38 -0.35 -20.11
C ASP A 97 23.47 -0.98 -18.71
N VAL A 98 22.73 -0.46 -17.73
CA VAL A 98 22.64 -1.00 -16.37
C VAL A 98 21.36 -1.84 -16.20
N TYR A 99 20.20 -1.26 -16.49
CA TYR A 99 18.90 -1.89 -16.38
C TYR A 99 18.53 -2.59 -17.68
N THR A 100 18.76 -3.90 -17.74
CA THR A 100 18.61 -4.69 -18.97
C THR A 100 17.31 -5.50 -19.01
N GLY A 101 16.59 -5.59 -17.88
CA GLY A 101 15.38 -6.41 -17.77
C GLY A 101 14.10 -5.69 -18.20
N SER A 102 13.46 -6.20 -19.25
CA SER A 102 12.07 -5.89 -19.60
C SER A 102 11.09 -6.77 -18.82
N PHE A 103 9.83 -6.33 -18.69
CA PHE A 103 8.76 -7.15 -18.12
C PHE A 103 7.79 -7.57 -19.23
N ASN A 104 7.70 -8.87 -19.50
CA ASN A 104 6.67 -9.41 -20.37
C ASN A 104 5.47 -9.76 -19.49
N VAL A 105 4.34 -9.11 -19.75
CA VAL A 105 3.16 -9.15 -18.90
C VAL A 105 1.97 -9.66 -19.69
N THR A 106 1.37 -10.73 -19.18
CA THR A 106 0.09 -11.24 -19.65
C THR A 106 -0.96 -11.01 -18.57
N LEU A 107 -2.01 -10.26 -18.90
CA LEU A 107 -3.18 -10.05 -18.05
C LEU A 107 -4.41 -10.64 -18.74
N MET A 108 -5.01 -11.64 -18.10
CA MET A 108 -6.21 -12.32 -18.57
C MET A 108 -7.35 -12.12 -17.57
N ALA A 109 -8.51 -11.67 -18.04
CA ALA A 109 -9.73 -11.58 -17.24
C ALA A 109 -10.63 -12.78 -17.53
N HIS A 110 -11.15 -13.40 -16.48
CA HIS A 110 -12.10 -14.50 -16.52
C HIS A 110 -13.44 -14.02 -15.97
N PHE A 111 -14.51 -14.32 -16.71
CA PHE A 111 -15.88 -13.95 -16.37
C PHE A 111 -16.68 -15.23 -16.14
N SER A 112 -17.42 -15.29 -15.04
CA SER A 112 -18.27 -16.42 -14.65
C SER A 112 -19.52 -15.96 -13.91
N GLU A 113 -20.50 -16.86 -13.82
CA GLU A 113 -21.70 -16.71 -13.00
C GLU A 113 -21.63 -17.71 -11.84
N GLU A 114 -21.41 -17.21 -10.63
CA GLU A 114 -21.17 -18.01 -9.42
C GLU A 114 -22.12 -17.65 -8.26
N GLN A 115 -23.22 -16.93 -8.53
CA GLN A 115 -24.15 -16.41 -7.52
C GLN A 115 -23.42 -15.55 -6.48
N ASN A 116 -22.70 -14.56 -6.99
CA ASN A 116 -21.85 -13.71 -6.19
C ASN A 116 -22.64 -12.81 -5.23
N VAL A 117 -21.94 -12.21 -4.27
CA VAL A 117 -22.52 -11.25 -3.32
C VAL A 117 -22.94 -9.94 -4.01
N LYS A 118 -23.78 -9.13 -3.34
CA LYS A 118 -24.14 -7.79 -3.84
C LYS A 118 -22.89 -6.93 -4.01
N THR A 119 -22.66 -6.44 -5.23
CA THR A 119 -21.60 -5.51 -5.59
C THR A 119 -22.16 -4.09 -5.70
N ALA A 120 -21.28 -3.09 -5.84
CA ALA A 120 -21.70 -1.70 -5.99
C ALA A 120 -22.38 -1.47 -7.35
N ASP A 121 -23.50 -0.76 -7.34
CA ASP A 121 -24.27 -0.42 -8.54
C ASP A 121 -23.57 0.64 -9.40
N LEU A 122 -22.78 1.51 -8.74
CA LEU A 122 -21.99 2.57 -9.37
C LEU A 122 -20.64 2.71 -8.65
N ILE A 123 -19.58 2.94 -9.41
CA ILE A 123 -18.24 3.22 -8.89
C ILE A 123 -17.72 4.51 -9.53
N LEU A 124 -17.35 5.49 -8.69
CA LEU A 124 -16.82 6.79 -9.13
C LEU A 124 -15.36 6.96 -8.70
N PRO A 125 -14.46 7.44 -9.57
CA PRO A 125 -13.03 7.54 -9.25
C PRO A 125 -12.69 8.83 -8.49
N ILE A 126 -11.95 8.74 -7.40
CA ILE A 126 -11.21 9.87 -6.81
C ILE A 126 -9.78 9.80 -7.38
N SER A 127 -9.60 10.40 -8.55
CA SER A 127 -8.36 10.29 -9.34
C SER A 127 -8.13 11.54 -10.21
N ALA A 128 -6.94 11.63 -10.80
CA ALA A 128 -6.56 12.73 -11.71
C ALA A 128 -7.29 12.70 -13.06
N ARG A 129 -8.08 11.64 -13.32
CA ARG A 129 -8.93 11.47 -14.51
C ARG A 129 -8.21 11.65 -15.85
N ARG A 130 -7.10 10.93 -16.02
CA ARG A 130 -6.18 11.06 -17.18
C ARG A 130 -6.36 9.94 -18.22
N SER A 131 -7.39 9.09 -18.10
CA SER A 131 -7.63 7.99 -19.03
C SER A 131 -7.89 8.45 -20.47
N THR A 132 -8.54 9.60 -20.66
CA THR A 132 -8.76 10.21 -21.99
C THR A 132 -7.47 10.63 -22.67
N SER A 133 -6.41 10.88 -21.89
CA SER A 133 -5.06 11.17 -22.36
C SER A 133 -4.17 9.93 -22.37
N ASN A 134 -4.75 8.73 -22.20
CA ASN A 134 -4.04 7.45 -22.21
C ASN A 134 -2.94 7.38 -21.14
N SER A 135 -3.16 7.97 -19.96
CA SER A 135 -2.16 8.03 -18.89
C SER A 135 -2.72 7.55 -17.55
N SER A 136 -1.81 7.23 -16.63
CA SER A 136 -2.13 6.88 -15.25
C SER A 136 -2.94 7.98 -14.57
N SER A 137 -3.99 7.57 -13.86
CA SER A 137 -4.90 8.48 -13.17
C SER A 137 -4.56 8.67 -11.68
N ALA A 138 -3.47 8.10 -11.17
CA ALA A 138 -3.02 8.39 -9.82
C ALA A 138 -2.59 9.87 -9.66
N PHE A 139 -2.94 10.45 -8.53
CA PHE A 139 -2.36 11.70 -8.06
C PHE A 139 -0.94 11.47 -7.54
N GLN A 140 -0.08 12.48 -7.71
CA GLN A 140 1.23 12.55 -7.08
C GLN A 140 1.21 13.65 -6.00
N LEU A 141 1.22 13.25 -4.73
CA LEU A 141 1.28 14.19 -3.60
C LEU A 141 2.74 14.42 -3.18
N PRO A 142 3.11 15.66 -2.77
CA PRO A 142 2.22 16.77 -2.42
C PRO A 142 1.84 17.70 -3.58
N THR A 143 2.25 17.43 -4.82
CA THR A 143 2.13 18.38 -5.94
C THR A 143 0.73 18.49 -6.54
N ASP A 144 -0.01 17.39 -6.63
CA ASP A 144 -1.33 17.36 -7.25
C ASP A 144 -2.44 17.82 -6.28
N ASN A 145 -3.46 18.50 -6.81
CA ASN A 145 -4.73 18.70 -6.11
C ASN A 145 -5.61 17.46 -6.29
N THR A 146 -6.00 16.82 -5.19
CA THR A 146 -6.79 15.57 -5.19
C THR A 146 -8.30 15.80 -5.20
N THR A 147 -8.75 17.06 -5.24
CA THR A 147 -10.17 17.41 -5.16
C THR A 147 -10.91 17.01 -6.43
N VAL A 148 -11.96 16.20 -6.28
CA VAL A 148 -12.90 15.83 -7.35
C VAL A 148 -14.33 16.19 -6.95
N MET A 149 -15.20 16.37 -7.94
CA MET A 149 -16.61 16.75 -7.74
C MET A 149 -17.54 15.70 -8.32
N TYR A 150 -18.51 15.25 -7.53
CA TYR A 150 -19.54 14.28 -7.95
C TYR A 150 -20.92 14.62 -7.41
N GLU A 151 -21.95 14.35 -8.21
CA GLU A 151 -23.33 14.28 -7.75
C GLU A 151 -23.62 12.83 -7.35
N ILE A 152 -24.08 12.62 -6.11
CA ILE A 152 -24.37 11.27 -5.61
C ILE A 152 -25.85 10.96 -5.85
N PRO A 153 -26.19 9.78 -6.42
CA PRO A 153 -27.58 9.43 -6.67
C PRO A 153 -28.44 9.46 -5.40
N ALA A 154 -29.63 10.05 -5.49
CA ALA A 154 -30.60 10.10 -4.38
C ALA A 154 -31.06 8.71 -3.90
N ALA A 155 -30.88 7.67 -4.73
CA ALA A 155 -31.18 6.28 -4.39
C ALA A 155 -30.05 5.57 -3.63
N ALA A 156 -28.89 6.20 -3.40
CA ALA A 156 -27.80 5.58 -2.67
C ALA A 156 -28.22 5.27 -1.22
N SER A 157 -28.06 4.00 -0.82
CA SER A 157 -28.38 3.50 0.52
C SER A 157 -27.14 3.24 1.36
N ARG A 158 -25.99 2.99 0.70
CA ARG A 158 -24.67 2.85 1.31
C ARG A 158 -23.59 3.35 0.36
N ALA A 159 -22.56 3.99 0.90
CA ALA A 159 -21.41 4.43 0.11
C ALA A 159 -20.09 4.21 0.88
N VAL A 160 -19.09 3.66 0.20
CA VAL A 160 -17.78 3.32 0.78
C VAL A 160 -16.69 3.85 -0.14
N VAL A 161 -15.66 4.49 0.43
CA VAL A 161 -14.48 4.92 -0.32
C VAL A 161 -13.33 3.97 -0.03
N SER A 162 -12.81 3.28 -1.05
CA SER A 162 -11.50 2.63 -0.95
C SER A 162 -10.40 3.63 -1.29
N ILE A 163 -9.27 3.54 -0.61
CA ILE A 163 -8.11 4.41 -0.84
C ILE A 163 -6.89 3.56 -1.19
N SER A 164 -6.28 3.86 -2.33
CA SER A 164 -5.00 3.34 -2.75
C SER A 164 -3.93 4.42 -2.55
N ALA A 165 -3.05 4.24 -1.58
CA ALA A 165 -2.01 5.21 -1.23
C ALA A 165 -0.68 4.50 -0.98
N CYS A 166 0.37 4.91 -1.70
CA CYS A 166 1.67 4.27 -1.65
C CYS A 166 2.78 5.33 -1.75
N GLY A 167 3.69 5.36 -0.78
CA GLY A 167 4.91 6.18 -0.84
C GLY A 167 5.91 5.61 -1.85
N GLN A 168 6.57 6.50 -2.58
CA GLN A 168 7.60 6.23 -3.57
C GLN A 168 8.73 7.27 -3.37
N SER A 169 9.90 7.01 -3.95
CA SER A 169 11.05 7.92 -3.85
C SER A 169 11.39 8.25 -2.38
N GLU A 170 11.31 9.50 -1.94
CA GLU A 170 11.62 9.95 -0.56
C GLU A 170 10.70 9.30 0.49
N GLU A 171 9.54 8.82 0.04
CA GLU A 171 8.52 8.21 0.87
C GLU A 171 8.48 6.69 0.73
N GLU A 172 9.34 6.03 -0.04
CA GLU A 172 9.33 4.56 -0.15
C GLU A 172 9.56 3.87 1.21
N PHE A 173 10.44 4.46 2.03
CA PHE A 173 10.83 3.98 3.35
C PHE A 173 10.28 4.87 4.48
N TRP A 174 9.13 5.53 4.27
CA TRP A 174 8.55 6.52 5.20
C TRP A 174 8.49 6.05 6.66
N TRP A 175 8.34 4.74 6.91
CA TRP A 175 8.35 4.10 8.23
C TRP A 175 9.71 4.16 8.96
N SER A 176 10.75 4.67 8.29
CA SER A 176 12.09 4.87 8.82
C SER A 176 12.52 6.34 8.91
N ASN A 177 11.65 7.26 8.50
CA ASN A 177 11.93 8.70 8.49
C ASN A 177 12.17 9.25 9.90
N VAL A 178 13.01 10.27 10.00
CA VAL A 178 13.35 10.92 11.27
C VAL A 178 12.47 12.16 11.50
N PHE A 179 12.70 12.89 12.60
CA PHE A 179 12.04 14.20 12.76
C PHE A 179 12.66 15.17 11.76
N SER A 180 11.90 16.16 11.29
CA SER A 180 12.38 17.07 10.25
C SER A 180 13.65 17.84 10.68
N GLU A 181 13.81 18.08 11.99
CA GLU A 181 15.04 18.68 12.56
C GLU A 181 16.27 17.76 12.50
N ASP A 182 16.08 16.44 12.40
CA ASP A 182 17.14 15.43 12.44
C ASP A 182 17.65 15.04 11.05
N THR A 183 17.09 15.62 9.99
CA THR A 183 17.36 15.23 8.59
C THR A 183 18.83 15.40 8.19
N GLN A 184 19.54 16.31 8.87
CA GLN A 184 20.95 16.60 8.64
C GLN A 184 21.88 16.05 9.74
N ASP A 185 21.35 15.41 10.79
CA ASP A 185 22.13 15.00 11.96
C ASP A 185 23.26 14.01 11.63
N PHE A 186 23.13 13.27 10.52
CA PHE A 186 24.14 12.30 10.07
C PHE A 186 24.57 12.56 8.61
N GLU A 187 24.39 13.78 8.11
CA GLU A 187 24.66 14.11 6.71
C GLU A 187 26.09 13.76 6.27
N SER A 188 27.08 14.01 7.15
CA SER A 188 28.49 13.73 6.86
C SER A 188 28.85 12.25 6.74
N THR A 189 28.00 11.35 7.24
CA THR A 189 28.25 9.90 7.25
C THR A 189 27.29 9.17 6.32
N VAL A 190 25.99 9.41 6.47
CA VAL A 190 24.94 8.67 5.78
C VAL A 190 24.14 9.51 4.80
N GLY A 191 24.55 10.75 4.55
CA GLY A 191 23.79 11.70 3.75
C GLY A 191 22.50 12.15 4.44
N GLU A 192 21.74 12.98 3.73
CA GLU A 192 20.43 13.46 4.19
C GLU A 192 19.48 12.29 4.51
N LEU A 193 18.72 12.45 5.60
CA LEU A 193 17.62 11.58 5.98
C LEU A 193 16.29 12.26 5.65
N TYR A 194 15.21 11.49 5.49
CA TYR A 194 13.89 12.06 5.22
C TYR A 194 13.11 12.35 6.50
N GLY A 195 12.36 13.45 6.49
CA GLY A 195 11.63 13.99 7.64
C GLY A 195 10.17 13.53 7.74
N TYR A 196 9.38 14.34 8.46
CA TYR A 196 7.96 14.11 8.75
C TYR A 196 7.62 12.91 9.63
N THR A 197 8.61 12.35 10.34
CA THR A 197 8.51 11.20 11.26
C THR A 197 8.13 9.88 10.58
N PRO A 198 8.17 8.73 11.28
CA PRO A 198 7.67 7.45 10.77
C PRO A 198 6.16 7.30 10.67
N PHE A 199 5.39 8.32 11.04
CA PHE A 199 3.93 8.26 11.04
C PHE A 199 3.35 8.85 9.76
N ARG A 200 2.36 8.19 9.16
CA ARG A 200 1.59 8.70 8.04
C ARG A 200 0.11 8.50 8.29
N GLU A 201 -0.67 9.50 7.93
CA GLU A 201 -2.11 9.43 7.92
C GLU A 201 -2.65 9.92 6.58
N VAL A 202 -3.54 9.12 6.00
CA VAL A 202 -4.33 9.49 4.84
C VAL A 202 -5.72 9.90 5.33
N GLN A 203 -6.20 11.05 4.87
CA GLN A 203 -7.45 11.67 5.30
C GLN A 203 -8.38 11.81 4.10
N LEU A 204 -9.64 11.43 4.27
CA LEU A 204 -10.70 11.71 3.30
C LEU A 204 -11.53 12.89 3.80
N TYR A 205 -11.75 13.89 2.95
CA TYR A 205 -12.65 15.01 3.19
C TYR A 205 -13.82 14.98 2.20
N ILE A 206 -15.00 15.35 2.69
CA ILE A 206 -16.20 15.61 1.89
C ILE A 206 -16.66 17.04 2.21
N ASP A 207 -16.67 17.93 1.23
CA ASP A 207 -16.99 19.37 1.43
C ASP A 207 -16.19 20.03 2.56
N GLY A 208 -14.90 19.70 2.64
CA GLY A 208 -14.00 20.21 3.67
C GLY A 208 -14.21 19.60 5.07
N ILE A 209 -15.16 18.67 5.22
CA ILE A 209 -15.42 17.95 6.48
C ILE A 209 -14.66 16.62 6.45
N LEU A 210 -13.88 16.34 7.50
CA LEU A 210 -13.18 15.06 7.61
C LEU A 210 -14.19 13.90 7.69
N ALA A 211 -14.11 12.98 6.75
CA ALA A 211 -15.04 11.84 6.60
C ALA A 211 -14.46 10.51 7.09
N GLY A 212 -13.13 10.40 7.15
CA GLY A 212 -12.47 9.23 7.74
C GLY A 212 -10.96 9.23 7.50
N LEU A 213 -10.33 8.17 7.99
CA LEU A 213 -8.88 8.07 8.15
C LEU A 213 -8.38 6.70 7.68
N VAL A 214 -7.19 6.67 7.09
CA VAL A 214 -6.43 5.45 6.79
C VAL A 214 -5.01 5.61 7.30
N TRP A 215 -4.57 4.65 8.12
CA TRP A 215 -3.16 4.54 8.53
C TRP A 215 -2.54 3.40 7.72
N PRO A 216 -1.65 3.71 6.76
CA PRO A 216 -1.23 2.76 5.73
C PRO A 216 -0.37 1.63 6.30
N TYR A 217 -0.46 0.47 5.64
CA TYR A 217 0.47 -0.64 5.88
C TYR A 217 1.88 -0.27 5.38
N PRO A 218 2.95 -0.48 6.16
CA PRO A 218 4.32 -0.20 5.71
C PRO A 218 4.81 -1.32 4.78
N THR A 219 4.40 -1.26 3.51
CA THR A 219 4.88 -2.17 2.47
C THR A 219 6.38 -2.00 2.28
N ILE A 220 7.10 -3.13 2.19
CA ILE A 220 8.50 -3.18 1.74
C ILE A 220 8.52 -3.95 0.43
N PHE A 221 9.00 -3.29 -0.63
CA PHE A 221 9.04 -3.82 -2.00
C PHE A 221 10.28 -4.71 -2.26
N THR A 222 10.36 -5.28 -3.46
CA THR A 222 11.28 -6.40 -3.75
C THR A 222 12.74 -6.01 -3.98
N GLY A 223 13.10 -4.75 -3.74
CA GLY A 223 14.47 -4.27 -3.55
C GLY A 223 14.78 -3.67 -2.17
N GLY A 224 13.78 -3.51 -1.29
CA GLY A 224 13.91 -2.74 -0.06
C GLY A 224 14.65 -3.44 1.08
N VAL A 225 15.25 -2.67 1.98
CA VAL A 225 16.12 -3.09 3.09
C VAL A 225 17.38 -3.84 2.64
N ALA A 226 17.24 -5.04 2.08
CA ALA A 226 18.32 -5.79 1.48
C ALA A 226 17.76 -6.73 0.39
N PRO A 227 18.35 -6.78 -0.83
CA PRO A 227 17.82 -7.58 -1.94
C PRO A 227 17.67 -9.07 -1.63
N GLY A 228 18.50 -9.62 -0.73
CA GLY A 228 18.48 -11.02 -0.33
C GLY A 228 17.17 -11.46 0.35
N PHE A 229 16.36 -10.53 0.88
CA PHE A 229 15.07 -10.87 1.49
C PHE A 229 14.02 -11.37 0.50
N TRP A 230 14.07 -10.92 -0.76
CA TRP A 230 12.91 -10.97 -1.66
C TRP A 230 12.97 -12.07 -2.71
N ARG A 231 13.94 -12.99 -2.59
CA ARG A 231 14.16 -14.10 -3.52
C ARG A 231 14.07 -15.43 -2.77
N PRO A 232 13.11 -16.32 -3.08
CA PRO A 232 12.03 -16.20 -4.07
C PRO A 232 10.69 -15.69 -3.48
N VAL A 233 10.65 -15.26 -2.21
CA VAL A 233 9.43 -14.81 -1.55
C VAL A 233 9.43 -13.30 -1.40
N VAL A 234 8.45 -12.63 -2.01
CA VAL A 234 8.30 -11.17 -1.95
C VAL A 234 7.71 -10.69 -0.63
N GLY A 235 7.78 -9.38 -0.38
CA GLY A 235 7.16 -8.76 0.79
C GLY A 235 5.64 -9.00 0.86
N ILE A 236 5.08 -9.05 2.08
CA ILE A 236 3.62 -9.06 2.28
C ILE A 236 3.01 -7.89 1.48
N ASP A 237 1.98 -8.18 0.69
CA ASP A 237 1.24 -7.26 -0.18
C ASP A 237 2.02 -6.60 -1.33
N ALA A 238 3.28 -6.97 -1.57
CA ALA A 238 4.06 -6.41 -2.68
C ALA A 238 3.39 -6.68 -4.05
N PHE A 239 2.74 -7.83 -4.20
CA PHE A 239 2.00 -8.17 -5.43
C PHE A 239 0.55 -7.68 -5.47
N ASP A 240 -0.03 -7.26 -4.34
CA ASP A 240 -1.37 -6.68 -4.29
C ASP A 240 -1.49 -5.75 -3.09
N LEU A 241 -1.33 -4.46 -3.39
CA LEU A 241 -1.45 -3.40 -2.39
C LEU A 241 -2.93 -3.23 -2.07
N ARG A 242 -3.34 -3.72 -0.89
CA ARG A 242 -4.70 -3.58 -0.36
C ARG A 242 -5.13 -2.12 -0.29
N GLN A 243 -6.42 -1.88 -0.51
CA GLN A 243 -7.01 -0.55 -0.43
C GLN A 243 -7.91 -0.48 0.81
N PRO A 244 -7.50 0.21 1.89
CA PRO A 244 -8.34 0.38 3.07
C PRO A 244 -9.61 1.19 2.77
N GLU A 245 -10.67 0.93 3.53
CA GLU A 245 -12.02 1.44 3.27
C GLU A 245 -12.49 2.41 4.34
N ILE A 246 -13.18 3.48 3.92
CA ILE A 246 -13.90 4.43 4.77
C ILE A 246 -15.38 4.38 4.38
N ASP A 247 -16.24 4.02 5.32
CA ASP A 247 -17.69 4.01 5.08
C ASP A 247 -18.26 5.43 5.24
N ILE A 248 -18.64 6.05 4.13
CA ILE A 248 -19.15 7.42 4.07
C ILE A 248 -20.68 7.46 4.12
N SER A 249 -21.36 6.35 4.41
CA SER A 249 -22.82 6.31 4.52
C SER A 249 -23.42 7.33 5.50
N PRO A 250 -22.75 7.72 6.61
CA PRO A 250 -23.23 8.83 7.43
C PRO A 250 -23.33 10.17 6.71
N PHE A 251 -22.57 10.38 5.62
CA PHE A 251 -22.62 11.62 4.84
C PHE A 251 -23.72 11.62 3.77
N LEU A 252 -24.33 10.46 3.46
CA LEU A 252 -25.36 10.36 2.41
C LEU A 252 -26.51 11.38 2.54
N PRO A 253 -27.12 11.61 3.72
CA PRO A 253 -28.18 12.63 3.85
C PRO A 253 -27.75 14.03 3.42
N MET A 254 -26.47 14.37 3.60
CA MET A 254 -25.89 15.66 3.23
C MET A 254 -25.60 15.78 1.73
N ILE A 255 -25.20 14.68 1.07
CA ILE A 255 -24.64 14.69 -0.30
C ILE A 255 -25.57 14.15 -1.39
N GLN A 256 -26.83 13.86 -1.04
CA GLN A 256 -27.87 13.36 -1.95
C GLN A 256 -28.87 14.45 -2.38
N ASP A 257 -28.45 15.71 -2.36
CA ASP A 257 -29.31 16.87 -2.59
C ASP A 257 -29.45 17.29 -4.07
N GLY A 258 -28.90 16.48 -4.99
CA GLY A 258 -28.87 16.75 -6.43
C GLY A 258 -27.80 17.74 -6.87
N ARG A 259 -26.87 18.13 -5.98
CA ARG A 259 -25.71 18.98 -6.30
C ARG A 259 -24.42 18.16 -6.34
N LYS A 260 -23.37 18.79 -6.90
CA LYS A 260 -22.02 18.23 -6.86
C LYS A 260 -21.35 18.54 -5.53
N HIS A 261 -20.81 17.52 -4.89
CA HIS A 261 -20.02 17.58 -3.66
C HIS A 261 -18.56 17.27 -3.93
N SER A 262 -17.68 17.89 -3.15
CA SER A 262 -16.24 17.72 -3.24
C SER A 262 -15.76 16.52 -2.43
N PHE A 263 -14.81 15.77 -2.97
CA PHE A 263 -14.07 14.70 -2.31
C PHE A 263 -12.58 14.98 -2.45
N GLU A 264 -11.84 14.92 -1.36
CA GLU A 264 -10.40 15.23 -1.33
C GLU A 264 -9.66 14.21 -0.48
N ILE A 265 -8.51 13.72 -0.97
CA ILE A 265 -7.62 12.84 -0.22
C ILE A 265 -6.34 13.62 0.14
N ARG A 266 -6.00 13.68 1.43
CA ARG A 266 -4.75 14.28 1.91
C ARG A 266 -3.86 13.21 2.53
N VAL A 267 -2.55 13.38 2.43
CA VAL A 267 -1.57 12.56 3.14
C VAL A 267 -0.72 13.50 4.00
N THR A 268 -0.52 13.14 5.27
CA THR A 268 0.25 13.95 6.21
C THR A 268 1.16 13.08 7.07
N GLY A 269 2.39 13.55 7.28
CA GLY A 269 3.22 13.14 8.40
C GLY A 269 3.02 14.06 9.62
N LEU A 270 4.03 14.12 10.50
CA LEU A 270 4.04 15.00 11.67
C LEU A 270 5.18 15.99 11.58
N ASN A 271 4.95 17.20 12.08
CA ASN A 271 6.01 18.13 12.46
C ASN A 271 6.21 18.04 13.97
N VAL A 272 7.46 17.86 14.39
CA VAL A 272 7.90 17.94 15.79
C VAL A 272 8.78 19.17 15.91
N SER A 273 8.39 20.11 16.75
CA SER A 273 9.19 21.30 17.05
C SER A 273 10.19 21.02 18.18
N ALA A 274 11.25 21.81 18.23
CA ALA A 274 12.33 21.66 19.22
C ALA A 274 11.86 21.78 20.69
N ASP A 275 10.72 22.46 20.93
CA ASP A 275 10.08 22.56 22.24
C ASP A 275 9.16 21.36 22.58
N GLY A 276 9.11 20.35 21.71
CA GLY A 276 8.29 19.15 21.87
C GLY A 276 6.84 19.31 21.38
N GLY A 277 6.50 20.44 20.76
CA GLY A 277 5.21 20.63 20.09
C GLY A 277 5.04 19.68 18.90
N ILE A 278 3.83 19.13 18.72
CA ILE A 278 3.55 18.14 17.67
C ILE A 278 2.29 18.56 16.92
N THR A 279 2.39 18.61 15.60
CA THR A 279 1.27 18.96 14.71
C THR A 279 1.25 18.06 13.48
N LEU A 280 0.08 17.92 12.87
CA LEU A 280 -0.01 17.33 11.53
C LEU A 280 0.70 18.28 10.55
N ALA A 281 1.61 17.72 9.74
CA ALA A 281 2.41 18.52 8.81
C ALA A 281 1.58 19.08 7.64
N ASN A 282 0.42 18.47 7.34
CA ASN A 282 -0.41 18.71 6.16
C ASN A 282 0.37 18.55 4.83
N THR A 283 1.47 17.80 4.88
CA THR A 283 2.31 17.45 3.74
C THR A 283 3.13 16.20 4.08
N VAL A 284 3.83 15.70 3.08
CA VAL A 284 4.78 14.58 3.11
C VAL A 284 5.96 14.92 2.18
N GLY A 285 6.99 14.08 2.17
CA GLY A 285 8.04 14.10 1.16
C GLY A 285 7.52 13.68 -0.23
N SER A 286 8.37 13.82 -1.23
CA SER A 286 8.07 13.50 -2.63
C SER A 286 8.36 12.03 -2.93
N TYR A 287 7.39 11.17 -3.24
CA TYR A 287 5.96 11.46 -3.40
C TYR A 287 5.10 10.28 -2.96
N TRP A 288 3.79 10.53 -2.84
CA TRP A 288 2.77 9.50 -2.68
C TRP A 288 1.93 9.36 -3.93
N ALA A 289 1.83 8.14 -4.47
CA ALA A 289 0.86 7.79 -5.51
C ALA A 289 -0.50 7.50 -4.86
N VAL A 290 -1.52 8.30 -5.17
CA VAL A 290 -2.83 8.27 -4.50
C VAL A 290 -3.98 8.17 -5.49
N ALA A 291 -4.94 7.30 -5.19
CA ALA A 291 -6.24 7.21 -5.87
C ALA A 291 -7.29 6.70 -4.89
N GLY A 292 -8.57 6.83 -5.22
CA GLY A 292 -9.66 6.19 -4.50
C GLY A 292 -10.83 5.84 -5.40
N ASN A 293 -11.73 4.99 -4.90
CA ASN A 293 -12.96 4.62 -5.58
C ASN A 293 -14.15 4.76 -4.63
N ILE A 294 -15.21 5.44 -5.06
CA ILE A 294 -16.47 5.57 -4.32
C ILE A 294 -17.41 4.48 -4.79
N PHE A 295 -17.57 3.44 -3.99
CA PHE A 295 -18.53 2.36 -4.20
C PHE A 295 -19.90 2.78 -3.69
N ILE A 296 -20.88 2.86 -4.59
CA ILE A 296 -22.24 3.30 -4.28
C ILE A 296 -23.19 2.11 -4.45
N TYR A 297 -23.93 1.81 -3.40
CA TYR A 297 -24.99 0.81 -3.37
C TYR A 297 -26.34 1.51 -3.31
N THR A 298 -27.28 1.06 -4.12
CA THR A 298 -28.64 1.58 -4.21
C THR A 298 -29.64 0.55 -3.70
N ASP A 299 -30.78 1.03 -3.21
CA ASP A 299 -31.92 0.19 -2.87
C ASP A 299 -32.91 0.21 -4.03
N ASN A 300 -33.27 -0.97 -4.56
CA ASN A 300 -34.15 -1.11 -5.73
C ASN A 300 -35.63 -0.78 -5.43
N ASP A 301 -36.01 -0.56 -4.17
CA ASP A 301 -37.39 -0.33 -3.78
C ASP A 301 -37.78 1.17 -3.91
N SER A 302 -38.04 1.56 -5.15
CA SER A 302 -38.47 2.91 -5.55
C SER A 302 -39.71 3.45 -4.82
N SER A 303 -40.47 2.60 -4.12
CA SER A 303 -41.71 2.97 -3.43
C SER A 303 -41.48 3.65 -2.07
N VAL A 304 -40.39 3.31 -1.36
CA VAL A 304 -40.04 3.91 -0.06
C VAL A 304 -39.31 5.24 -0.24
N HIS A 305 -38.53 5.39 -1.32
CA HIS A 305 -37.63 6.54 -1.49
C HIS A 305 -38.29 7.86 -1.88
N LYS A 306 -39.45 7.87 -2.55
CA LYS A 306 -40.16 9.12 -2.85
C LYS A 306 -40.70 9.83 -1.60
N ALA A 307 -40.88 9.11 -0.49
CA ALA A 307 -41.36 9.69 0.78
C ALA A 307 -40.23 10.18 1.70
N THR A 308 -39.01 9.64 1.57
CA THR A 308 -37.89 9.90 2.50
C THR A 308 -36.95 11.03 2.04
N ILE A 309 -36.95 11.38 0.75
CA ILE A 309 -36.09 12.43 0.15
C ILE A 309 -36.45 13.85 0.65
N THR A 310 -37.62 14.07 1.24
CA THR A 310 -38.09 15.42 1.59
C THR A 310 -37.72 15.91 3.01
N GLY A 311 -36.96 15.17 3.81
CA GLY A 311 -36.87 15.46 5.26
C GLY A 311 -35.49 15.69 5.87
N ASP A 312 -34.46 14.94 5.46
CA ASP A 312 -33.20 14.88 6.20
C ASP A 312 -32.01 15.23 5.28
N SER A 313 -31.78 16.53 5.11
CA SER A 313 -30.56 17.09 4.50
C SER A 313 -29.51 17.42 5.57
N SER A 314 -29.60 16.79 6.75
CA SER A 314 -28.72 17.16 7.86
C SER A 314 -27.29 16.68 7.62
N GLN A 315 -26.36 17.59 7.87
CA GLN A 315 -24.95 17.26 7.97
C GLN A 315 -24.75 16.21 9.09
N PRO A 316 -23.90 15.18 8.90
CA PRO A 316 -23.60 14.25 9.98
C PRO A 316 -22.97 14.96 11.17
N THR A 317 -23.25 14.45 12.37
CA THR A 317 -22.49 14.83 13.56
C THR A 317 -21.11 14.18 13.48
N VAL A 318 -20.06 14.98 13.28
CA VAL A 318 -18.68 14.52 13.21
C VAL A 318 -17.96 14.81 14.52
N PHE A 319 -17.42 13.77 15.14
CA PHE A 319 -16.50 13.85 16.26
C PHE A 319 -15.11 13.44 15.79
N ALA A 320 -14.25 14.44 15.60
CA ALA A 320 -12.90 14.28 15.09
C ALA A 320 -11.91 15.14 15.88
N PRO A 321 -11.64 14.82 17.17
CA PRO A 321 -10.65 15.55 17.94
C PRO A 321 -9.27 15.46 17.28
N LEU A 322 -8.41 16.43 17.59
CA LEU A 322 -7.00 16.35 17.21
C LEU A 322 -6.37 15.08 17.81
N PRO A 323 -5.39 14.45 17.12
CA PRO A 323 -4.75 13.26 17.64
C PRO A 323 -4.01 13.56 18.95
N VAL A 324 -3.91 12.56 19.82
CA VAL A 324 -3.06 12.61 21.00
C VAL A 324 -1.69 12.09 20.63
N PHE A 325 -0.66 12.90 20.87
CA PHE A 325 0.71 12.59 20.54
C PHE A 325 1.57 12.43 21.79
N ALA A 326 2.60 11.59 21.70
CA ALA A 326 3.74 11.61 22.61
C ALA A 326 5.00 11.28 21.82
N VAL A 327 6.07 12.06 22.02
CA VAL A 327 7.36 11.83 21.37
C VAL A 327 8.49 11.89 22.38
N THR A 328 9.58 11.21 22.06
CA THR A 328 10.86 11.37 22.76
C THR A 328 11.95 11.56 21.72
N ARG A 329 13.00 12.31 22.07
CA ARG A 329 14.19 12.50 21.25
C ARG A 329 15.42 12.51 22.15
N SER A 330 16.48 11.83 21.72
CA SER A 330 17.77 11.81 22.38
C SER A 330 18.88 11.70 21.35
N LEU A 331 19.61 12.80 21.15
CA LEU A 331 20.80 12.85 20.32
C LEU A 331 22.05 12.82 21.21
N LEU A 332 22.89 11.81 21.02
CA LEU A 332 24.16 11.64 21.71
C LEU A 332 25.32 12.00 20.79
N HIS A 333 26.33 12.63 21.37
CA HIS A 333 27.54 13.05 20.68
C HIS A 333 28.73 12.18 21.08
N ASN A 334 29.65 11.94 20.14
CA ASN A 334 30.91 11.29 20.41
C ASN A 334 31.91 12.23 21.10
N LYS A 335 33.09 11.71 21.48
CA LYS A 335 34.14 12.48 22.16
C LYS A 335 34.66 13.68 21.36
N THR A 336 34.49 13.68 20.04
CA THR A 336 34.89 14.77 19.15
C THR A 336 33.79 15.80 18.92
N GLY A 337 32.61 15.63 19.54
CA GLY A 337 31.48 16.54 19.42
C GLY A 337 30.59 16.28 18.20
N GLY A 338 30.85 15.24 17.41
CA GLY A 338 30.00 14.84 16.29
C GLY A 338 28.85 13.94 16.75
N ASN A 339 27.75 13.92 15.99
CA ASN A 339 26.60 13.07 16.27
C ASN A 339 26.96 11.58 16.18
N ASP A 340 26.57 10.81 17.19
CA ASP A 340 26.91 9.39 17.32
C ASP A 340 25.67 8.49 17.26
N SER A 341 24.63 8.84 18.02
CA SER A 341 23.37 8.10 17.99
C SER A 341 22.18 9.00 18.23
N LEU A 342 21.08 8.67 17.57
CA LEU A 342 19.79 9.33 17.68
C LEU A 342 18.75 8.28 18.02
N SER A 343 18.14 8.40 19.19
CA SER A 343 16.98 7.59 19.58
C SER A 343 15.74 8.48 19.63
N TYR A 344 14.65 8.01 19.04
CA TYR A 344 13.39 8.74 19.05
C TYR A 344 12.19 7.81 19.13
N SER A 345 11.08 8.32 19.65
CA SER A 345 9.82 7.59 19.65
C SER A 345 8.67 8.50 19.25
N VAL A 346 7.64 7.89 18.66
CA VAL A 346 6.39 8.55 18.27
C VAL A 346 5.26 7.65 18.68
N VAL A 347 4.30 8.18 19.43
CA VAL A 347 3.04 7.53 19.75
C VAL A 347 1.91 8.43 19.29
N VAL A 348 0.98 7.88 18.52
CA VAL A 348 -0.21 8.59 18.04
C VAL A 348 -1.44 7.78 18.41
N LYS A 349 -2.43 8.43 19.01
CA LYS A 349 -3.77 7.87 19.22
C LYS A 349 -4.79 8.80 18.60
N ARG A 350 -5.72 8.23 17.84
CA ARG A 350 -6.81 8.99 17.23
C ARG A 350 -8.12 8.25 17.33
N VAL A 351 -9.18 9.00 17.56
CA VAL A 351 -10.56 8.54 17.46
C VAL A 351 -11.29 9.42 16.47
N PHE A 352 -12.21 8.82 15.73
CA PHE A 352 -13.06 9.50 14.78
C PHE A 352 -14.44 8.86 14.80
N SER A 353 -15.50 9.65 14.67
CA SER A 353 -16.81 9.13 14.29
C SER A 353 -17.63 10.13 13.50
N ALA A 354 -18.43 9.63 12.56
CA ALA A 354 -19.44 10.39 11.85
C ALA A 354 -20.79 9.67 12.00
N THR A 355 -21.81 10.39 12.45
CA THR A 355 -23.13 9.81 12.73
C THR A 355 -24.23 10.62 12.07
N SER A 356 -25.15 9.92 11.41
CA SER A 356 -26.41 10.43 10.85
C SER A 356 -27.59 9.72 11.49
N SER A 357 -28.81 9.99 11.01
CA SER A 357 -30.02 9.26 11.40
C SER A 357 -29.98 7.77 11.04
N ARG A 358 -29.25 7.37 9.98
CA ARG A 358 -29.25 5.99 9.44
C ARG A 358 -27.97 5.20 9.68
N HIS A 359 -26.83 5.88 9.83
CA HIS A 359 -25.54 5.22 9.91
C HIS A 359 -24.60 5.92 10.89
N SER A 360 -23.76 5.14 11.55
CA SER A 360 -22.63 5.59 12.36
C SER A 360 -21.36 4.90 11.90
N TRP A 361 -20.35 5.67 11.49
CA TRP A 361 -19.00 5.20 11.20
C TRP A 361 -18.08 5.63 12.34
N SER A 362 -17.25 4.73 12.83
CA SER A 362 -16.30 5.04 13.91
C SER A 362 -14.95 4.36 13.69
N GLN A 363 -13.89 5.03 14.13
CA GLN A 363 -12.51 4.56 14.03
C GLN A 363 -11.78 4.81 15.35
N LYS A 364 -11.02 3.82 15.79
CA LYS A 364 -10.10 3.93 16.92
C LYS A 364 -8.74 3.41 16.48
N LEU A 365 -7.75 4.31 16.46
CA LEU A 365 -6.45 4.08 15.85
C LEU A 365 -5.33 4.32 16.88
N SER A 366 -4.32 3.46 16.90
CA SER A 366 -3.13 3.60 17.75
C SER A 366 -1.85 3.17 17.03
N PHE A 367 -0.84 4.03 17.08
CA PHE A 367 0.45 3.90 16.43
C PHE A 367 1.55 4.10 17.46
N SER A 368 2.60 3.30 17.39
CA SER A 368 3.84 3.56 18.09
C SER A 368 5.03 3.21 17.22
N ASN A 369 6.07 4.05 17.24
CA ASN A 369 7.38 3.74 16.71
C ASN A 369 8.47 4.05 17.74
N HIS A 370 9.52 3.22 17.75
CA HIS A 370 10.82 3.55 18.33
C HIS A 370 11.89 3.39 17.24
N GLY A 371 12.55 4.49 16.90
CA GLY A 371 13.65 4.55 15.96
C GLY A 371 14.98 4.71 16.70
N LEU A 372 16.01 4.02 16.26
CA LEU A 372 17.37 4.18 16.73
C LEU A 372 18.32 4.23 15.54
N LEU A 373 19.03 5.33 15.37
CA LEU A 373 20.24 5.41 14.58
C LEU A 373 21.43 5.37 15.53
N ASN A 374 22.41 4.51 15.25
CA ASN A 374 23.65 4.44 16.02
C ASN A 374 24.83 4.20 15.07
N GLN A 375 26.04 4.15 15.63
CA GLN A 375 27.27 4.10 14.84
C GLN A 375 27.29 5.24 13.83
N GLN A 376 27.04 6.47 14.29
CA GLN A 376 27.00 7.67 13.44
C GLN A 376 26.00 7.55 12.27
N GLY A 377 24.90 6.83 12.48
CA GLY A 377 23.85 6.64 11.49
C GLY A 377 23.98 5.39 10.61
N TYR A 378 25.11 4.67 10.63
CA TYR A 378 25.34 3.49 9.79
C TYR A 378 24.40 2.32 10.12
N SER A 379 23.99 2.19 11.37
CA SER A 379 22.98 1.22 11.78
C SER A 379 21.68 1.91 12.17
N GLN A 380 20.57 1.37 11.69
CA GLN A 380 19.23 1.82 12.04
C GLN A 380 18.35 0.65 12.45
N VAL A 381 17.54 0.88 13.47
CA VAL A 381 16.48 -0.03 13.93
C VAL A 381 15.19 0.77 14.01
N ASN A 382 14.11 0.26 13.42
CA ASN A 382 12.76 0.77 13.62
C ASN A 382 11.87 -0.33 14.18
N ARG A 383 11.20 -0.04 15.30
CA ARG A 383 10.18 -0.89 15.91
C ARG A 383 8.85 -0.13 15.89
N GLN A 384 8.01 -0.48 14.94
CA GLN A 384 6.71 0.12 14.72
C GLN A 384 5.57 -0.87 15.00
N THR A 385 4.44 -0.35 15.45
CA THR A 385 3.18 -1.09 15.51
C THR A 385 2.04 -0.14 15.22
N THR A 386 1.23 -0.47 14.22
CA THR A 386 -0.03 0.21 13.90
C THR A 386 -1.19 -0.69 14.25
N THR A 387 -2.23 -0.17 14.88
CA THR A 387 -3.45 -0.90 15.20
C THR A 387 -4.66 -0.03 14.93
N GLY A 388 -5.76 -0.67 14.57
CA GLY A 388 -7.01 0.04 14.37
C GLY A 388 -8.24 -0.83 14.54
N THR A 389 -9.36 -0.18 14.81
CA THR A 389 -10.68 -0.77 14.73
C THR A 389 -11.60 0.22 14.03
N ASN A 390 -12.15 -0.22 12.91
CA ASN A 390 -13.11 0.49 12.11
C ASN A 390 -14.46 -0.21 12.26
N THR A 391 -15.52 0.54 12.55
CA THR A 391 -16.87 -0.01 12.75
C THR A 391 -17.91 0.83 12.04
N ILE A 392 -18.72 0.21 11.20
CA ILE A 392 -19.93 0.78 10.60
C ILE A 392 -21.15 0.15 11.26
N THR A 393 -22.09 0.97 11.69
CA THR A 393 -23.37 0.56 12.24
C THR A 393 -24.50 1.14 11.40
N LYS A 394 -25.36 0.30 10.86
CA LYS A 394 -26.67 0.71 10.34
C LYS A 394 -27.62 0.87 11.54
N LEU A 395 -28.12 2.07 11.72
CA LEU A 395 -29.03 2.47 12.80
C LEU A 395 -30.48 2.12 12.41
N GLY A 396 -31.32 1.92 13.41
CA GLY A 396 -32.71 1.49 13.30
C GLY A 396 -33.17 0.80 14.57
N ASP A 397 -34.34 0.16 14.56
CA ASP A 397 -34.90 -0.56 15.72
C ASP A 397 -33.97 -1.67 16.22
N THR A 398 -33.29 -2.35 15.29
CA THR A 398 -32.26 -3.35 15.58
C THR A 398 -30.97 -2.94 14.85
N PRO A 399 -30.03 -2.26 15.52
CA PRO A 399 -28.78 -1.85 14.90
C PRO A 399 -27.93 -3.04 14.45
N ILE A 400 -27.40 -2.97 13.23
CA ILE A 400 -26.51 -3.99 12.66
C ILE A 400 -25.13 -3.37 12.48
N SER A 401 -24.10 -3.99 13.06
CA SER A 401 -22.72 -3.49 12.99
C SER A 401 -21.80 -4.45 12.28
N ASN A 402 -20.87 -3.90 11.52
CA ASN A 402 -19.74 -4.60 10.95
C ASN A 402 -18.45 -3.91 11.37
N SER A 403 -17.40 -4.69 11.66
CA SER A 403 -16.11 -4.14 12.06
C SER A 403 -14.94 -4.84 11.40
N ILE A 404 -13.84 -4.10 11.29
CA ILE A 404 -12.53 -4.58 10.91
C ILE A 404 -11.55 -4.13 12.00
N LYS A 405 -10.87 -5.07 12.62
CA LYS A 405 -9.74 -4.84 13.50
C LYS A 405 -8.47 -5.24 12.77
N PHE A 406 -7.44 -4.40 12.82
CA PHE A 406 -6.16 -4.68 12.15
C PHE A 406 -4.96 -4.35 13.03
N GLN A 407 -3.84 -5.02 12.76
CA GLN A 407 -2.55 -4.80 13.40
C GLN A 407 -1.39 -5.04 12.41
N TYR A 408 -0.46 -4.08 12.36
CA TYR A 408 0.73 -4.11 11.50
C TYR A 408 1.99 -3.97 12.37
N PRO A 409 2.55 -5.06 12.91
CA PRO A 409 3.83 -5.02 13.59
C PRO A 409 4.96 -4.95 12.56
N LEU A 410 5.95 -4.12 12.81
CA LEU A 410 7.15 -3.97 11.99
C LEU A 410 8.37 -3.81 12.90
N LEU A 411 9.39 -4.60 12.64
CA LEU A 411 10.69 -4.50 13.27
C LEU A 411 11.74 -4.74 12.19
N VAL A 412 12.54 -3.72 11.88
CA VAL A 412 13.56 -3.79 10.85
C VAL A 412 14.85 -3.22 11.40
N ASN A 413 15.95 -3.93 11.15
CA ASN A 413 17.29 -3.41 11.29
C ASN A 413 18.00 -3.45 9.94
N ALA A 414 18.73 -2.38 9.65
CA ALA A 414 19.69 -2.32 8.57
C ALA A 414 20.96 -1.65 9.09
N THR A 415 22.06 -2.38 9.03
CA THR A 415 23.42 -1.89 9.28
C THR A 415 24.15 -1.92 7.97
N TYR A 416 24.73 -0.81 7.55
CA TYR A 416 25.50 -0.78 6.32
C TYR A 416 26.90 -0.24 6.56
N SER A 417 27.85 -0.70 5.75
CA SER A 417 29.24 -0.26 5.76
C SER A 417 29.63 0.19 4.38
N ILE A 418 30.33 1.32 4.28
CA ILE A 418 30.85 1.85 3.02
C ILE A 418 32.34 2.09 3.19
N THR A 419 33.10 1.57 2.24
CA THR A 419 34.52 1.85 2.05
C THR A 419 34.73 2.37 0.63
N SER A 420 35.94 2.82 0.30
CA SER A 420 36.26 3.26 -1.06
C SER A 420 36.04 2.17 -2.13
N ASN A 421 36.04 0.90 -1.73
CA ASN A 421 36.06 -0.23 -2.65
C ASN A 421 34.81 -1.12 -2.51
N GLU A 422 34.05 -0.99 -1.42
CA GLU A 422 33.01 -1.96 -1.06
C GLU A 422 31.88 -1.30 -0.27
N THR A 423 30.67 -1.75 -0.57
CA THR A 423 29.46 -1.47 0.22
C THR A 423 28.85 -2.77 0.71
N THR A 424 28.50 -2.85 1.99
CA THR A 424 27.76 -3.98 2.56
C THR A 424 26.51 -3.53 3.29
N ILE A 425 25.50 -4.40 3.31
CA ILE A 425 24.31 -4.26 4.16
C ILE A 425 24.11 -5.58 4.89
N GLU A 426 23.97 -5.51 6.21
CA GLU A 426 23.51 -6.58 7.07
C GLU A 426 22.15 -6.18 7.64
N SER A 427 21.16 -7.05 7.52
CA SER A 427 19.80 -6.71 7.90
C SER A 427 19.07 -7.89 8.49
N TRP A 428 18.11 -7.57 9.35
CA TRP A 428 17.15 -8.53 9.86
C TRP A 428 15.80 -7.85 10.03
N MET A 429 14.74 -8.60 9.82
CA MET A 429 13.38 -8.07 9.95
C MET A 429 12.41 -9.08 10.54
N LYS A 430 11.35 -8.53 11.13
CA LYS A 430 10.12 -9.22 11.50
C LYS A 430 8.95 -8.27 11.26
N ARG A 431 8.03 -8.66 10.38
CA ARG A 431 6.83 -7.89 10.03
C ARG A 431 5.60 -8.79 10.02
N GLY A 432 4.43 -8.19 10.10
CA GLY A 432 3.18 -8.92 9.97
C GLY A 432 2.04 -8.06 9.48
N LEU A 433 0.96 -8.71 9.08
CA LEU A 433 -0.31 -8.10 8.74
C LEU A 433 -1.41 -9.00 9.31
N ASP A 434 -2.10 -8.45 10.30
CA ASP A 434 -3.17 -9.14 11.00
C ASP A 434 -4.46 -8.37 10.80
N PHE A 435 -5.54 -9.07 10.47
CA PHE A 435 -6.88 -8.51 10.55
C PHE A 435 -7.93 -9.55 10.95
N GLU A 436 -8.99 -9.05 11.55
CA GLU A 436 -10.22 -9.78 11.84
C GLU A 436 -11.39 -8.89 11.44
N ALA A 437 -12.25 -9.40 10.57
CA ALA A 437 -13.41 -8.69 10.05
C ALA A 437 -14.67 -9.53 10.27
N THR A 438 -15.75 -8.89 10.73
CA THR A 438 -17.07 -9.54 10.86
C THR A 438 -17.78 -9.71 9.51
N GLY A 439 -17.22 -9.15 8.44
CA GLY A 439 -17.84 -9.07 7.12
C GLY A 439 -18.50 -7.73 6.86
N GLY A 440 -19.25 -7.63 5.76
CA GLY A 440 -19.85 -6.39 5.30
C GLY A 440 -20.68 -6.59 4.04
N LEU A 441 -21.08 -5.48 3.42
CA LEU A 441 -21.76 -5.52 2.12
C LEU A 441 -20.70 -5.64 1.02
N GLY A 442 -20.87 -6.60 0.13
CA GLY A 442 -19.97 -6.83 -0.99
C GLY A 442 -18.63 -7.47 -0.60
N ILE A 443 -17.68 -7.36 -1.53
CA ILE A 443 -16.31 -7.87 -1.38
C ILE A 443 -15.42 -6.70 -1.01
N SER A 444 -14.70 -6.82 0.12
CA SER A 444 -13.84 -5.73 0.59
C SER A 444 -12.55 -5.64 -0.23
N THR A 445 -12.18 -4.42 -0.60
CA THR A 445 -10.89 -4.06 -1.22
C THR A 445 -9.71 -4.14 -0.24
N TYR A 446 -9.98 -4.28 1.06
CA TYR A 446 -8.99 -4.52 2.09
C TYR A 446 -8.85 -6.00 2.43
N THR A 447 -9.94 -6.68 2.83
CA THR A 447 -9.84 -8.12 3.20
C THR A 447 -9.72 -9.04 1.98
N LEU A 448 -10.00 -8.51 0.77
CA LEU A 448 -10.03 -9.23 -0.51
C LEU A 448 -11.06 -10.36 -0.56
N ASN A 449 -12.07 -10.30 0.30
CA ASN A 449 -13.09 -11.32 0.46
C ASN A 449 -14.42 -10.71 0.93
N SER A 450 -15.53 -11.40 0.69
CA SER A 450 -16.83 -11.09 1.28
C SER A 450 -17.03 -11.85 2.60
N GLY A 451 -17.77 -11.25 3.54
CA GLY A 451 -18.14 -11.89 4.79
C GLY A 451 -17.00 -11.99 5.82
N PRO A 452 -17.21 -12.74 6.92
CA PRO A 452 -16.22 -12.86 7.99
C PRO A 452 -14.87 -13.35 7.47
N SER A 453 -13.81 -12.68 7.90
CA SER A 453 -12.47 -12.87 7.38
C SER A 453 -11.43 -12.68 8.47
N TYR A 454 -10.48 -13.61 8.56
CA TYR A 454 -9.34 -13.53 9.47
C TYR A 454 -8.06 -13.77 8.68
N LEU A 455 -7.05 -12.96 8.93
CA LEU A 455 -5.69 -13.15 8.43
C LEU A 455 -4.70 -12.88 9.56
N HIS A 456 -3.74 -13.78 9.71
CA HIS A 456 -2.50 -13.56 10.41
C HIS A 456 -1.37 -13.98 9.48
N THR A 457 -0.59 -13.00 9.02
CA THR A 457 0.63 -13.28 8.27
C THR A 457 1.83 -12.67 8.96
N SER A 458 2.93 -13.43 8.96
CA SER A 458 4.21 -12.96 9.46
C SER A 458 5.32 -13.30 8.48
N GLN A 459 6.29 -12.40 8.37
CA GLN A 459 7.49 -12.56 7.58
C GLN A 459 8.68 -12.14 8.42
N SER A 460 9.69 -12.99 8.52
CA SER A 460 10.92 -12.70 9.27
C SER A 460 12.13 -13.32 8.62
N GLY A 461 13.29 -12.72 8.85
CA GLY A 461 14.51 -13.25 8.28
C GLY A 461 15.74 -12.40 8.54
N THR A 462 16.85 -12.84 7.95
CA THR A 462 18.11 -12.12 7.88
C THR A 462 18.55 -12.04 6.42
N ALA A 463 19.24 -10.96 6.05
CA ALA A 463 19.78 -10.80 4.71
C ALA A 463 21.10 -10.04 4.76
N GLN A 464 21.94 -10.35 3.78
CA GLN A 464 23.23 -9.71 3.56
C GLN A 464 23.32 -9.29 2.10
N TYR A 465 23.93 -8.14 1.88
CA TYR A 465 24.26 -7.62 0.57
C TYR A 465 25.71 -7.14 0.57
N ARG A 466 26.41 -7.38 -0.53
CA ARG A 466 27.78 -6.93 -0.76
C ARG A 466 27.92 -6.45 -2.19
N SER A 467 28.56 -5.31 -2.39
CA SER A 467 28.86 -4.74 -3.69
C SER A 467 30.31 -4.26 -3.74
N VAL A 468 31.08 -4.69 -4.73
CA VAL A 468 32.45 -4.22 -4.96
C VAL A 468 32.46 -3.18 -6.07
N THR A 469 33.12 -2.04 -5.82
CA THR A 469 33.20 -0.94 -6.78
C THR A 469 33.92 -1.38 -8.05
N GLY A 470 33.25 -1.24 -9.21
CA GLY A 470 33.77 -1.72 -10.50
C GLY A 470 33.81 -3.25 -10.63
N GLY A 471 33.21 -3.97 -9.69
CA GLY A 471 33.15 -5.43 -9.65
C GLY A 471 31.72 -5.97 -9.53
N SER A 472 31.61 -7.22 -9.09
CA SER A 472 30.33 -7.88 -8.86
C SER A 472 29.72 -7.52 -7.52
N SER A 473 28.42 -7.75 -7.42
CA SER A 473 27.69 -7.81 -6.16
C SER A 473 27.21 -9.23 -5.86
N SER A 474 26.87 -9.45 -4.60
CA SER A 474 26.25 -10.68 -4.12
C SER A 474 25.22 -10.37 -3.05
N SER A 475 24.19 -11.21 -2.96
CA SER A 475 23.20 -11.15 -1.90
C SER A 475 22.94 -12.53 -1.34
N TRP A 476 22.59 -12.58 -0.06
CA TRP A 476 22.20 -13.78 0.65
C TRP A 476 21.00 -13.44 1.54
N GLY A 477 20.10 -14.40 1.73
CA GLY A 477 18.98 -14.22 2.64
C GLY A 477 18.44 -15.52 3.17
N ASP A 478 17.85 -15.45 4.36
CA ASP A 478 17.13 -16.53 5.03
C ASP A 478 15.81 -15.93 5.51
N THR A 479 14.69 -16.36 4.91
CA THR A 479 13.36 -15.81 5.18
C THR A 479 12.32 -16.88 5.43
N ILE A 480 11.52 -16.67 6.46
CA ILE A 480 10.35 -17.48 6.79
C ILE A 480 9.11 -16.63 6.64
N ASN A 481 8.12 -17.20 5.96
CA ASN A 481 6.83 -16.58 5.68
C ASN A 481 5.72 -17.52 6.15
N VAL A 482 4.84 -17.03 7.00
CA VAL A 482 3.69 -17.80 7.51
C VAL A 482 2.42 -17.04 7.17
N ILE A 483 1.43 -17.76 6.66
CA ILE A 483 0.08 -17.28 6.40
C ILE A 483 -0.88 -18.22 7.11
N ASN A 484 -1.71 -17.65 7.98
CA ASN A 484 -2.85 -18.29 8.61
C ASN A 484 -4.08 -17.46 8.29
N SER A 485 -5.08 -18.05 7.66
CA SER A 485 -6.32 -17.31 7.38
C SER A 485 -7.54 -18.19 7.51
N HIS A 486 -8.67 -17.53 7.73
CA HIS A 486 -9.99 -18.15 7.69
C HIS A 486 -10.90 -17.20 6.93
N MET A 487 -11.16 -17.51 5.66
CA MET A 487 -11.92 -16.66 4.75
C MET A 487 -13.19 -17.39 4.34
N ASN A 488 -14.36 -16.80 4.62
CA ASN A 488 -15.66 -17.39 4.26
C ASN A 488 -15.82 -18.87 4.68
N GLY A 489 -15.45 -19.20 5.93
CA GLY A 489 -15.53 -20.57 6.45
C GLY A 489 -14.36 -21.49 6.07
N GLN A 490 -13.46 -21.06 5.18
CA GLN A 490 -12.35 -21.89 4.69
C GLN A 490 -11.04 -21.53 5.38
N PRO A 491 -10.45 -22.45 6.17
CA PRO A 491 -9.13 -22.26 6.73
C PRO A 491 -8.04 -22.45 5.65
N TYR A 492 -7.02 -21.61 5.70
CA TYR A 492 -5.82 -21.76 4.89
C TYR A 492 -4.58 -21.53 5.76
N HIS A 493 -3.63 -22.45 5.66
CA HIS A 493 -2.33 -22.35 6.29
C HIS A 493 -1.23 -22.58 5.26
N ARG A 494 -0.21 -21.73 5.26
CA ARG A 494 1.04 -22.00 4.56
C ARG A 494 2.24 -21.45 5.31
N SER A 495 3.31 -22.23 5.38
CA SER A 495 4.62 -21.79 5.84
C SER A 495 5.66 -22.08 4.77
N VAL A 496 6.45 -21.06 4.41
CA VAL A 496 7.52 -21.14 3.41
C VAL A 496 8.81 -20.63 4.03
N HIS A 497 9.86 -21.44 3.98
CA HIS A 497 11.23 -21.06 4.35
C HIS A 497 12.09 -21.06 3.10
N ALA A 498 12.73 -19.93 2.83
CA ALA A 498 13.67 -19.78 1.73
C ALA A 498 15.04 -19.37 2.24
N VAL A 499 16.07 -20.03 1.73
CA VAL A 499 17.47 -19.73 2.01
C VAL A 499 18.21 -19.57 0.70
N ASN A 500 18.89 -18.44 0.56
CA ASN A 500 19.75 -18.09 -0.57
C ASN A 500 19.09 -18.34 -1.94
N GLY A 501 17.93 -17.73 -2.16
CA GLY A 501 17.18 -17.84 -3.42
C GLY A 501 16.43 -19.16 -3.61
N THR A 502 16.51 -20.11 -2.66
CA THR A 502 15.91 -21.46 -2.79
C THR A 502 14.87 -21.69 -1.71
N VAL A 503 13.69 -22.21 -2.07
CA VAL A 503 12.70 -22.69 -1.08
C VAL A 503 13.19 -24.01 -0.50
N VAL A 504 13.53 -24.02 0.79
CA VAL A 504 14.02 -25.21 1.50
C VAL A 504 12.91 -25.95 2.25
N TYR A 505 11.80 -25.26 2.53
CA TYR A 505 10.60 -25.84 3.13
C TYR A 505 9.34 -25.10 2.65
N ASP A 506 8.30 -25.86 2.32
CA ASP A 506 6.97 -25.35 1.97
C ASP A 506 5.94 -26.36 2.49
N THR A 507 4.94 -25.89 3.24
CA THR A 507 3.85 -26.76 3.71
C THR A 507 2.86 -27.14 2.60
N ASP A 508 2.89 -26.48 1.44
CA ASP A 508 2.01 -26.83 0.33
C ASP A 508 2.41 -28.19 -0.28
N PRO A 509 1.59 -29.24 -0.13
CA PRO A 509 1.92 -30.59 -0.59
C PRO A 509 2.00 -30.70 -2.12
N LYS A 510 1.47 -29.73 -2.87
CA LYS A 510 1.47 -29.75 -4.35
C LYS A 510 2.74 -29.19 -4.96
N ARG A 511 3.58 -28.47 -4.20
CA ARG A 511 4.89 -28.01 -4.69
C ARG A 511 5.98 -28.99 -4.26
N LYS A 512 6.49 -29.78 -5.22
CA LYS A 512 7.75 -30.52 -5.01
C LYS A 512 8.87 -29.51 -4.80
N ILE A 513 9.62 -29.66 -3.70
CA ILE A 513 10.87 -28.93 -3.47
C ILE A 513 11.83 -29.34 -4.60
N PHE A 514 12.01 -28.47 -5.60
CA PHE A 514 13.12 -28.62 -6.54
C PHE A 514 14.36 -28.10 -5.82
N ALA A 515 15.04 -29.00 -5.11
CA ALA A 515 16.42 -28.76 -4.73
C ALA A 515 17.23 -28.73 -6.03
N SER A 516 17.44 -27.55 -6.62
CA SER A 516 18.46 -27.42 -7.65
C SER A 516 19.81 -27.67 -6.97
N SER A 517 20.57 -28.63 -7.48
CA SER A 517 21.93 -28.96 -7.01
C SER A 517 22.96 -27.84 -7.22
N SER A 518 22.53 -26.72 -7.81
CA SER A 518 23.26 -25.45 -7.86
C SER A 518 22.41 -24.39 -7.16
N SER A 519 22.88 -23.90 -6.01
CA SER A 519 22.40 -22.64 -5.45
C SER A 519 22.81 -21.55 -6.44
N PRO A 520 21.88 -20.77 -7.04
CA PRO A 520 22.27 -19.60 -7.78
C PRO A 520 22.74 -18.59 -6.74
N GLN A 521 24.02 -18.59 -6.43
CA GLN A 521 24.63 -17.36 -5.99
C GLN A 521 24.51 -16.43 -7.21
N ASP A 522 23.79 -15.32 -7.08
CA ASP A 522 23.84 -14.22 -8.03
C ASP A 522 25.24 -13.58 -7.93
N HIS A 523 26.27 -14.34 -8.33
CA HIS A 523 27.59 -13.84 -8.65
C HIS A 523 27.53 -13.48 -10.11
N GLU A 524 27.33 -12.21 -10.44
CA GLU A 524 27.64 -11.59 -11.74
C GLU A 524 26.86 -10.30 -11.99
N ASP A 525 26.04 -9.82 -11.05
CA ASP A 525 25.39 -8.53 -11.25
C ASP A 525 26.33 -7.37 -10.88
N THR A 526 26.39 -6.36 -11.75
CA THR A 526 27.00 -5.07 -11.40
C THR A 526 26.27 -4.54 -10.18
N GLY A 527 26.97 -4.00 -9.19
CA GLY A 527 26.38 -3.57 -7.92
C GLY A 527 25.11 -2.70 -8.03
N ARG A 528 24.43 -2.55 -6.91
CA ARG A 528 23.36 -1.55 -6.74
C ARG A 528 24.01 -0.17 -6.76
N ASP A 529 23.45 0.72 -7.57
CA ASP A 529 24.01 2.06 -7.78
C ASP A 529 23.83 2.98 -6.56
N SER A 530 22.91 2.63 -5.64
CA SER A 530 22.62 3.44 -4.46
C SER A 530 22.22 2.60 -3.24
N VAL A 531 22.84 2.91 -2.10
CA VAL A 531 22.40 2.43 -0.78
C VAL A 531 21.06 3.09 -0.40
N ARG A 532 20.90 4.37 -0.74
CA ARG A 532 19.65 5.11 -0.53
C ARG A 532 18.45 4.45 -1.21
N ALA A 533 18.62 3.91 -2.41
CA ALA A 533 17.59 3.13 -3.10
C ALA A 533 17.19 1.85 -2.36
N MET A 534 18.09 1.24 -1.58
CA MET A 534 17.78 0.01 -0.85
C MET A 534 17.21 0.26 0.55
N ILE A 535 17.71 1.26 1.29
CA ILE A 535 17.35 1.44 2.71
C ILE A 535 16.80 2.82 3.06
N GLY A 536 16.57 3.69 2.08
CA GLY A 536 16.07 5.05 2.28
C GLY A 536 17.08 6.06 2.82
N LYS A 537 18.35 5.68 2.98
CA LYS A 537 19.46 6.53 3.46
C LYS A 537 20.81 6.07 2.90
N GLY A 538 21.86 6.87 3.04
CA GLY A 538 23.17 6.61 2.44
C GLY A 538 23.36 7.37 1.12
N PRO A 539 24.50 7.15 0.43
CA PRO A 539 24.80 7.82 -0.83
C PRO A 539 23.93 7.33 -2.00
N GLY A 540 23.81 8.20 -3.01
CA GLY A 540 23.06 7.99 -4.25
C GLY A 540 21.64 8.59 -4.24
N ALA A 541 20.85 8.27 -5.25
CA ALA A 541 19.48 8.75 -5.42
C ALA A 541 18.44 7.69 -4.98
N PRO A 542 17.22 8.09 -4.60
CA PRO A 542 16.11 7.15 -4.44
C PRO A 542 15.77 6.43 -5.76
N VAL A 543 14.96 5.37 -5.68
CA VAL A 543 14.44 4.68 -6.87
C VAL A 543 13.41 5.58 -7.58
N ASN A 544 13.59 5.78 -8.89
CA ASN A 544 12.70 6.54 -9.77
C ASN A 544 11.72 5.66 -10.54
#